data_AF-A0A966QQ26-F1
#
_entry.id   AF-A0A966QQ26-F1
#
_cell.length_a   1.000
_cell.length_b   1.000
_cell.length_c   1.000
_cell.angle_alpha   90.00
_cell.angle_beta   90.00
_cell.angle_gamma   90.00
#
_symmetry.space_group_name_H-M   'P 1'
#
loop_
_entity.id
_entity.type
_entity.pdbx_description
1 polymer ?
#
loop_
_entity_poly.entity_id
_entity_poly.type
_entity_poly.pdbx_seq_one_letter_code
_entity_poly.pdbx_strand_id
1 'polypeptide(L)'
;WLWEEIRHPEHDQFSVAEMLEHEREHLMPMPAPFDGYVEQPARVSSTCLVTVARNRYSVPCELAGQMVSTRLYPTAVVVVAGDAVAARHERLSNRGETRYDWQHYIPLIQRKPGALRNGAPFTDMPEPLLQLRRALLRHPGGDRVMAQVLAHVPTAGLDAVLVAVELALESAPPSGRVSVEHVVNVLGRLNAAPAPQAAATPLKAKTAPQADTARYDSLRQEAAAPDAQDAQEAKEADHA
;
A
#
# COMPACT_ATOMS: atom_id res chain seq x y z
N TRP A 1 -5.78 0.39 -43.94
CA TRP A 1 -4.36 0.07 -43.62
C TRP A 1 -3.60 -0.06 -44.94
N LEU A 2 -2.27 0.10 -44.97
CA LEU A 2 -1.49 0.05 -46.23
C LEU A 2 -1.74 -1.23 -47.06
N TRP A 3 -2.06 -2.36 -46.41
CA TRP A 3 -2.25 -3.66 -47.06
C TRP A 3 -3.60 -3.81 -47.77
N GLU A 4 -4.56 -2.91 -47.53
CA GLU A 4 -5.83 -2.87 -48.26
C GLU A 4 -5.67 -2.19 -49.63
N GLU A 5 -4.68 -1.31 -49.76
CA GLU A 5 -4.45 -0.51 -50.98
C GLU A 5 -3.44 -1.18 -51.93
N ILE A 6 -2.50 -1.96 -51.39
CA ILE A 6 -1.49 -2.67 -52.18
C ILE A 6 -2.10 -3.93 -52.82
N ARG A 7 -1.93 -4.05 -54.13
CA ARG A 7 -2.29 -5.26 -54.89
C ARG A 7 -1.29 -6.38 -54.66
N HIS A 8 -1.80 -7.61 -54.58
CA HIS A 8 -0.95 -8.78 -54.39
C HIS A 8 -0.07 -8.99 -55.63
N PRO A 9 1.26 -9.15 -55.49
CA PRO A 9 2.20 -9.16 -56.62
C PRO A 9 1.99 -10.31 -57.62
N GLU A 10 1.36 -11.41 -57.19
CA GLU A 10 1.02 -12.56 -58.07
C GLU A 10 -0.47 -12.60 -58.43
N HIS A 11 -1.31 -11.83 -57.72
CA HIS A 11 -2.76 -11.86 -57.84
C HIS A 11 -3.34 -10.44 -57.83
N ASP A 12 -3.11 -9.69 -58.93
CA ASP A 12 -3.49 -8.27 -59.05
C ASP A 12 -4.99 -7.97 -58.85
N GLN A 13 -5.84 -9.00 -58.89
CA GLN A 13 -7.29 -8.89 -58.64
C GLN A 13 -7.62 -8.71 -57.16
N PHE A 14 -6.72 -9.12 -56.27
CA PHE A 14 -6.87 -9.04 -54.81
C PHE A 14 -5.88 -8.07 -54.20
N SER A 15 -6.27 -7.46 -53.09
CA SER A 15 -5.37 -6.76 -52.19
C SER A 15 -4.55 -7.76 -51.37
N VAL A 16 -3.42 -7.31 -50.81
CA VAL A 16 -2.62 -8.11 -49.87
C VAL A 16 -3.46 -8.54 -48.66
N ALA A 17 -4.37 -7.68 -48.19
CA ALA A 17 -5.27 -7.99 -47.08
C ALA A 17 -6.26 -9.12 -47.41
N GLU A 18 -6.90 -9.10 -48.60
CA GLU A 18 -7.83 -10.15 -49.03
C GLU A 18 -7.12 -11.50 -49.22
N MET A 19 -5.91 -11.50 -49.79
CA MET A 19 -5.13 -12.72 -49.94
C MET A 19 -4.70 -13.29 -48.58
N LEU A 20 -4.32 -12.44 -47.62
CA LEU A 20 -4.00 -12.85 -46.25
C LEU A 20 -5.18 -13.55 -45.57
N GLU A 21 -6.42 -13.09 -45.79
CA GLU A 21 -7.61 -13.74 -45.23
C GLU A 21 -7.79 -15.17 -45.76
N HIS A 22 -7.58 -15.38 -47.06
CA HIS A 22 -7.61 -16.70 -47.68
C HIS A 22 -6.46 -17.61 -47.20
N GLU A 23 -5.26 -17.06 -47.05
CA GLU A 23 -4.10 -17.81 -46.55
C GLU A 23 -4.26 -18.18 -45.08
N ARG A 24 -4.93 -17.34 -44.28
CA ARG A 24 -5.04 -17.52 -42.82
C ARG A 24 -5.66 -18.86 -42.40
N GLU A 25 -6.56 -19.41 -43.20
CA GLU A 25 -7.17 -20.74 -42.97
C GLU A 25 -6.18 -21.90 -43.20
N HIS A 26 -5.13 -21.66 -43.98
CA HIS A 26 -4.08 -22.60 -44.31
C HIS A 26 -2.84 -22.45 -43.43
N LEU A 27 -2.77 -21.38 -42.63
CA LEU A 27 -1.67 -21.15 -41.69
C LEU A 27 -1.80 -22.07 -40.46
N MET A 28 -0.65 -22.46 -39.92
CA MET A 28 -0.64 -23.14 -38.63
C MET A 28 -1.15 -22.22 -37.53
N PRO A 29 -1.86 -22.76 -36.52
CA PRO A 29 -2.24 -21.98 -35.35
C PRO A 29 -0.97 -21.41 -34.70
N MET A 30 -1.07 -20.15 -34.27
CA MET A 30 0.06 -19.43 -33.67
C MET A 30 0.62 -20.23 -32.48
N PRO A 31 1.92 -20.57 -32.47
CA PRO A 31 2.53 -21.20 -31.30
C PRO A 31 2.50 -20.26 -30.10
N ALA A 32 2.77 -20.78 -28.91
CA ALA A 32 2.86 -19.98 -27.70
C ALA A 32 3.78 -18.75 -27.95
N PRO A 33 3.37 -17.53 -27.53
CA PRO A 33 4.18 -16.33 -27.71
C PRO A 33 5.59 -16.54 -27.19
N PHE A 34 6.59 -16.22 -28.01
CA PHE A 34 7.98 -16.32 -27.60
C PHE A 34 8.31 -15.24 -26.57
N ASP A 35 8.78 -15.66 -25.40
CA ASP A 35 9.17 -14.75 -24.33
C ASP A 35 10.62 -14.29 -24.53
N GLY A 36 10.79 -13.21 -25.31
CA GLY A 36 12.09 -12.73 -25.79
C GLY A 36 12.91 -11.92 -24.78
N TYR A 37 13.21 -12.48 -23.61
CA TYR A 37 14.08 -11.85 -22.61
C TYR A 37 15.52 -12.36 -22.64
N VAL A 38 16.46 -11.54 -22.16
CA VAL A 38 17.82 -11.97 -21.84
C VAL A 38 17.93 -12.19 -20.34
N GLU A 39 18.28 -13.41 -19.95
CA GLU A 39 18.40 -13.80 -18.54
C GLU A 39 19.85 -13.82 -18.07
N GLN A 40 20.10 -13.18 -16.93
CA GLN A 40 21.42 -13.12 -16.31
C GLN A 40 21.32 -13.25 -14.79
N PRO A 41 22.15 -14.10 -14.15
CA PRO A 41 22.24 -14.13 -12.70
C PRO A 41 22.91 -12.85 -12.19
N ALA A 42 22.35 -12.26 -11.14
CA ALA A 42 22.88 -11.07 -10.49
C ALA A 42 22.85 -11.25 -8.97
N ARG A 43 23.90 -10.76 -8.30
CA ARG A 43 23.93 -10.69 -6.83
C ARG A 43 23.30 -9.38 -6.37
N VAL A 44 22.36 -9.46 -5.42
CA VAL A 44 21.78 -8.28 -4.79
C VAL A 44 22.79 -7.63 -3.84
N SER A 45 23.01 -6.33 -3.98
CA SER A 45 23.88 -5.56 -3.09
C SER A 45 23.31 -5.44 -1.67
N SER A 46 24.13 -5.06 -0.70
CA SER A 46 23.67 -4.72 0.66
C SER A 46 22.71 -3.53 0.70
N THR A 47 22.70 -2.69 -0.35
CA THR A 47 21.77 -1.56 -0.52
C THR A 47 20.49 -1.94 -1.26
N CYS A 48 20.23 -3.24 -1.43
CA CYS A 48 19.04 -3.79 -2.11
C CYS A 48 18.95 -3.36 -3.58
N LEU A 49 20.09 -3.35 -4.29
CA LEU A 49 20.18 -3.00 -5.70
C LEU A 49 20.75 -4.17 -6.53
N VAL A 50 20.27 -4.32 -7.75
CA VAL A 50 20.85 -5.19 -8.79
C VAL A 50 21.31 -4.36 -9.97
N THR A 51 22.42 -4.74 -10.61
CA THR A 51 22.93 -4.04 -11.79
C THR A 51 22.55 -4.82 -13.04
N VAL A 52 21.79 -4.20 -13.94
CA VAL A 52 21.35 -4.78 -15.22
C VAL A 52 21.65 -3.78 -16.32
N ALA A 53 22.37 -4.21 -17.36
CA ALA A 53 22.74 -3.35 -18.49
C ALA A 53 23.37 -2.00 -18.09
N ARG A 54 24.23 -2.00 -17.05
CA ARG A 54 24.90 -0.80 -16.46
C ARG A 54 23.99 0.18 -15.72
N ASN A 55 22.72 -0.16 -15.51
CA ASN A 55 21.79 0.58 -14.66
C ASN A 55 21.49 -0.22 -13.39
N ARG A 56 21.08 0.47 -12.33
CA ARG A 56 20.78 -0.14 -11.04
C ARG A 56 19.27 -0.11 -10.79
N TYR A 57 18.73 -1.22 -10.31
CA TYR A 57 17.32 -1.35 -9.99
C TYR A 57 17.16 -1.84 -8.56
N SER A 58 16.23 -1.25 -7.82
CA SER A 58 15.93 -1.69 -6.47
C SER A 58 15.20 -3.04 -6.44
N VAL A 59 15.42 -3.80 -5.37
CA VAL A 59 14.76 -5.07 -5.10
C VAL A 59 14.32 -5.13 -3.64
N PRO A 60 13.32 -5.96 -3.28
CA PRO A 60 12.89 -6.13 -1.90
C PRO A 60 14.06 -6.41 -0.95
N CYS A 61 14.07 -5.76 0.21
CA CYS A 61 15.22 -5.84 1.14
C CYS A 61 15.47 -7.23 1.73
N GLU A 62 14.49 -8.13 1.67
CA GLU A 62 14.62 -9.53 2.09
C GLU A 62 15.63 -10.30 1.22
N LEU A 63 15.81 -9.86 -0.04
CA LEU A 63 16.71 -10.47 -1.01
C LEU A 63 18.14 -9.92 -0.94
N ALA A 64 18.43 -8.99 -0.01
CA ALA A 64 19.76 -8.42 0.13
C ALA A 64 20.84 -9.50 0.30
N GLY A 65 21.87 -9.47 -0.55
CA GLY A 65 22.97 -10.45 -0.54
C GLY A 65 22.67 -11.80 -1.22
N GLN A 66 21.43 -12.03 -1.67
CA GLN A 66 21.03 -13.26 -2.36
C GLN A 66 21.37 -13.21 -3.86
N MET A 67 21.41 -14.38 -4.50
CA MET A 67 21.50 -14.50 -5.96
C MET A 67 20.09 -14.51 -6.54
N VAL A 68 19.85 -13.65 -7.51
CA VAL A 68 18.57 -13.53 -8.23
C VAL A 68 18.80 -13.62 -9.73
N SER A 69 17.76 -13.97 -10.46
CA SER A 69 17.78 -13.92 -11.92
C SER A 69 17.19 -12.60 -12.41
N THR A 70 17.86 -11.96 -13.36
CA THR A 70 17.39 -10.72 -13.98
C THR A 70 17.01 -11.00 -15.43
N ARG A 71 15.76 -10.71 -15.78
CA ARG A 71 15.22 -10.84 -17.13
C ARG A 71 15.10 -9.46 -17.75
N LEU A 72 15.89 -9.20 -18.79
CA LEU A 72 15.91 -7.94 -19.50
C LEU A 72 15.00 -8.03 -20.73
N TYR A 73 13.95 -7.21 -20.74
CA TYR A 73 13.03 -7.02 -21.86
C TYR A 73 13.36 -5.74 -22.63
N PRO A 74 12.73 -5.51 -23.81
CA PRO A 74 12.84 -4.25 -24.52
C PRO A 74 12.40 -3.04 -23.68
N THR A 75 11.30 -3.15 -22.93
CA THR A 75 10.70 -2.04 -22.17
C THR A 75 10.80 -2.19 -20.65
N ALA A 76 11.20 -3.36 -20.14
CA ALA A 76 11.18 -3.65 -18.71
C ALA A 76 12.39 -4.46 -18.24
N VAL A 77 12.64 -4.41 -16.94
CA VAL A 77 13.56 -5.29 -16.22
C VAL A 77 12.75 -6.02 -15.16
N VAL A 78 12.78 -7.35 -15.18
CA VAL A 78 12.10 -8.20 -14.21
C VAL A 78 13.15 -8.93 -13.39
N VAL A 79 13.03 -8.86 -12.07
CA VAL A 79 13.90 -9.59 -11.14
C VAL A 79 13.11 -10.75 -10.56
N VAL A 80 13.67 -11.95 -10.67
CA VAL A 80 13.08 -13.21 -10.25
C VAL A 80 13.96 -13.83 -9.17
N ALA A 81 13.36 -14.18 -8.04
CA ALA A 81 14.01 -14.87 -6.94
C ALA A 81 13.34 -16.24 -6.76
N GLY A 82 14.09 -17.32 -7.02
CA GLY A 82 13.50 -18.66 -7.13
C GLY A 82 12.48 -18.69 -8.26
N ASP A 83 11.22 -19.01 -7.92
CA ASP A 83 10.10 -19.11 -8.87
C ASP A 83 9.17 -17.88 -8.87
N ALA A 84 9.48 -16.86 -8.07
CA ALA A 84 8.64 -15.68 -7.90
C ALA A 84 9.26 -14.41 -8.50
N VAL A 85 8.44 -13.60 -9.18
CA VAL A 85 8.84 -12.26 -9.60
C VAL A 85 8.92 -11.37 -8.36
N ALA A 86 10.14 -10.97 -8.01
CA ALA A 86 10.41 -10.15 -6.85
C ALA A 86 10.24 -8.65 -7.12
N ALA A 87 10.56 -8.20 -8.33
CA ALA A 87 10.42 -6.81 -8.73
C ALA A 87 10.26 -6.68 -10.24
N ARG A 88 9.54 -5.64 -10.68
CA ARG A 88 9.43 -5.26 -12.08
C ARG A 88 9.63 -3.75 -12.21
N HIS A 89 10.53 -3.37 -13.10
CA HIS A 89 10.86 -1.97 -13.38
C HIS A 89 10.72 -1.68 -14.86
N GLU A 90 10.40 -0.43 -15.18
CA GLU A 90 10.60 0.08 -16.53
C GLU A 90 12.11 0.18 -16.83
N ARG A 91 12.50 -0.19 -18.05
CA ARG A 91 13.90 -0.18 -18.47
C ARG A 91 14.39 1.25 -18.68
N LEU A 92 15.48 1.60 -18.00
CA LEU A 92 16.18 2.87 -18.21
C LEU A 92 16.98 2.82 -19.53
N SER A 93 16.87 3.87 -20.35
CA SER A 93 17.55 4.01 -21.64
C SER A 93 18.99 4.51 -21.52
N ASN A 94 19.27 5.30 -20.49
CA ASN A 94 20.57 5.91 -20.24
C ASN A 94 21.53 4.93 -19.54
N ARG A 95 22.71 5.40 -19.13
CA ARG A 95 23.75 4.58 -18.49
C ARG A 95 24.09 5.13 -17.10
N GLY A 96 24.26 4.22 -16.14
CA GLY A 96 24.68 4.57 -14.78
C GLY A 96 23.56 5.14 -13.89
N GLU A 97 22.32 5.09 -14.35
CA GLU A 97 21.17 5.56 -13.59
C GLU A 97 20.68 4.50 -12.60
N THR A 98 19.95 4.95 -11.57
CA THR A 98 19.37 4.08 -10.56
C THR A 98 17.87 4.34 -10.46
N ARG A 99 17.06 3.28 -10.58
CA ARG A 99 15.62 3.33 -10.35
C ARG A 99 15.27 2.72 -9.00
N TYR A 100 14.74 3.55 -8.12
CA TYR A 100 14.25 3.13 -6.81
C TYR A 100 12.73 2.88 -6.87
N ASP A 101 12.31 1.83 -6.18
CA ASP A 101 10.97 1.68 -5.66
C ASP A 101 11.11 1.71 -4.14
N TRP A 102 10.55 2.74 -3.52
CA TRP A 102 10.62 2.96 -2.08
C TRP A 102 9.89 1.85 -1.30
N GLN A 103 8.94 1.14 -1.91
CA GLN A 103 8.18 0.07 -1.26
C GLN A 103 9.07 -1.10 -0.87
N HIS A 104 10.11 -1.38 -1.66
CA HIS A 104 11.11 -2.41 -1.37
C HIS A 104 11.86 -2.19 -0.05
N TYR A 105 11.84 -0.97 0.48
CA TYR A 105 12.53 -0.58 1.70
C TYR A 105 11.60 -0.48 2.91
N ILE A 106 10.29 -0.76 2.78
CA ILE A 106 9.31 -0.71 3.88
C ILE A 106 9.72 -1.59 5.07
N PRO A 107 10.13 -2.87 4.89
CA PRO A 107 10.53 -3.70 6.03
C PRO A 107 11.80 -3.19 6.73
N LEU A 108 12.68 -2.51 5.98
CA LEU A 108 13.90 -1.90 6.53
C LEU A 108 13.57 -0.70 7.44
N ILE A 109 12.64 0.18 7.01
CA ILE A 109 12.27 1.36 7.80
C ILE A 109 11.48 1.01 9.06
N GLN A 110 10.72 -0.10 9.06
CA GLN A 110 10.08 -0.59 10.28
C GLN A 110 11.10 -0.93 11.37
N ARG A 111 12.24 -1.53 10.97
CA ARG A 111 13.34 -1.87 11.89
C ARG A 111 14.22 -0.67 12.21
N LYS A 112 14.48 0.20 11.24
CA LYS A 112 15.36 1.38 11.36
C LYS A 112 14.67 2.65 10.81
N PRO A 113 13.74 3.25 11.58
CA PRO A 113 12.95 4.41 11.15
C PRO A 113 13.80 5.62 10.72
N GLY A 114 14.98 5.78 11.33
CA GLY A 114 15.90 6.87 11.01
C GLY A 114 16.38 6.90 9.54
N ALA A 115 16.28 5.78 8.80
CA ALA A 115 16.62 5.73 7.37
C ALA A 115 15.72 6.63 6.50
N LEU A 116 14.52 7.00 6.99
CA LEU A 116 13.59 7.88 6.27
C LEU A 116 14.10 9.33 6.11
N ARG A 117 15.07 9.76 6.92
CA ARG A 117 15.55 11.15 6.90
C ARG A 117 16.36 11.49 5.65
N ASN A 118 17.27 10.58 5.27
CA ASN A 118 18.25 10.80 4.20
C ASN A 118 18.26 9.66 3.16
N GLY A 119 17.26 8.78 3.18
CA GLY A 119 17.21 7.66 2.26
C GLY A 119 16.84 8.11 0.84
N ALA A 120 17.76 7.94 -0.10
CA ALA A 120 17.55 8.24 -1.51
C ALA A 120 16.24 7.66 -2.10
N PRO A 121 15.84 6.41 -1.78
CA PRO A 121 14.58 5.84 -2.29
C PRO A 121 13.34 6.67 -1.91
N PHE A 122 13.36 7.34 -0.75
CA PHE A 122 12.21 8.06 -0.21
C PHE A 122 12.07 9.48 -0.74
N THR A 123 12.89 9.88 -1.71
CA THR A 123 12.75 11.20 -2.36
C THR A 123 11.64 11.17 -3.41
N ASP A 124 11.47 10.03 -4.09
CA ASP A 124 10.53 9.87 -5.21
C ASP A 124 9.16 9.33 -4.77
N MET A 125 8.80 9.50 -3.48
CA MET A 125 7.48 9.10 -3.00
C MET A 125 6.38 10.05 -3.53
N PRO A 126 5.13 9.57 -3.64
CA PRO A 126 3.99 10.43 -3.93
C PRO A 126 3.88 11.64 -3.00
N GLU A 127 3.42 12.77 -3.54
CA GLU A 127 3.35 14.05 -2.84
C GLU A 127 2.61 14.01 -1.49
N PRO A 128 1.46 13.30 -1.33
CA PRO A 128 0.80 13.18 -0.03
C PRO A 128 1.68 12.57 1.06
N LEU A 129 2.47 11.55 0.71
CA LEU A 129 3.42 10.93 1.63
C LEU A 129 4.60 11.86 1.95
N LEU A 130 5.04 12.66 0.98
CA LEU A 130 6.08 13.67 1.21
C LEU A 130 5.59 14.80 2.12
N GLN A 131 4.32 15.21 2.01
CA GLN A 131 3.70 16.19 2.89
C GLN A 131 3.58 15.64 4.31
N LEU A 132 3.08 14.42 4.46
CA LEU A 132 3.00 13.73 5.75
C LEU A 132 4.39 13.60 6.38
N ARG A 133 5.40 13.17 5.62
CA ARG A 133 6.79 13.08 6.08
C ARG A 133 7.28 14.42 6.61
N ARG A 134 7.04 15.53 5.89
CA ARG A 134 7.43 16.88 6.32
C ARG A 134 6.73 17.30 7.61
N ALA A 135 5.45 16.96 7.79
CA ALA A 135 4.70 17.27 9.01
C ALA A 135 5.20 16.46 10.22
N LEU A 136 5.42 15.16 10.03
CA LEU A 136 5.82 14.25 11.10
C LEU A 136 7.28 14.46 11.55
N LEU A 137 8.22 14.66 10.62
CA LEU A 137 9.65 14.79 10.96
C LEU A 137 10.00 16.06 11.75
N ARG A 138 9.08 17.03 11.88
CA ARG A 138 9.23 18.19 12.77
C ARG A 138 9.22 17.81 14.25
N HIS A 139 8.68 16.64 14.57
CA HIS A 139 8.49 16.18 15.94
C HIS A 139 9.37 14.97 16.26
N PRO A 140 9.86 14.84 17.51
CA PRO A 140 10.60 13.65 17.93
C PRO A 140 9.70 12.41 17.80
N GLY A 141 10.21 11.35 17.15
CA GLY A 141 9.49 10.09 16.93
C GLY A 141 8.58 10.06 15.70
N GLY A 142 8.50 11.15 14.91
CA GLY A 142 7.70 11.17 13.69
C GLY A 142 8.16 10.21 12.60
N ASP A 143 9.43 9.80 12.62
CA ASP A 143 9.98 8.74 11.75
C ASP A 143 9.34 7.37 12.04
N ARG A 144 9.08 7.05 13.32
CA ARG A 144 8.35 5.82 13.70
C ARG A 144 6.91 5.85 13.22
N VAL A 145 6.23 6.99 13.39
CA VAL A 145 4.85 7.19 12.93
C VAL A 145 4.78 7.03 11.41
N MET A 146 5.71 7.66 10.67
CA MET A 146 5.78 7.52 9.21
C MET A 146 6.05 6.07 8.78
N ALA A 147 6.99 5.37 9.44
CA ALA A 147 7.28 3.98 9.14
C ALA A 147 6.07 3.06 9.39
N GLN A 148 5.27 3.34 10.43
CA GLN A 148 4.02 2.63 10.72
C GLN A 148 2.95 2.92 9.66
N VAL A 149 2.84 4.14 9.14
CA VAL A 149 1.91 4.44 8.04
C VAL A 149 2.32 3.70 6.76
N LEU A 150 3.60 3.77 6.40
CA LEU A 150 4.14 3.08 5.22
C LEU A 150 4.01 1.54 5.32
N ALA A 151 3.99 0.99 6.53
CA ALA A 151 3.74 -0.43 6.78
C ALA A 151 2.37 -0.93 6.29
N HIS A 152 1.39 -0.04 6.13
CA HIS A 152 0.05 -0.41 5.68
C HIS A 152 -0.07 -0.47 4.15
N VAL A 153 0.92 0.04 3.40
CA VAL A 153 0.89 0.06 1.93
C VAL A 153 0.77 -1.35 1.32
N PRO A 154 1.53 -2.37 1.77
CA PRO A 154 1.44 -3.71 1.18
C PRO A 154 0.09 -4.40 1.43
N THR A 155 -0.63 -4.05 2.50
CA THR A 155 -1.90 -4.71 2.88
C THR A 155 -3.13 -3.94 2.43
N ALA A 156 -3.12 -2.62 2.53
CA ALA A 156 -4.25 -1.75 2.16
C ALA A 156 -4.18 -1.28 0.70
N GLY A 157 -3.02 -1.38 0.05
CA GLY A 157 -2.76 -0.81 -1.28
C GLY A 157 -2.34 0.66 -1.22
N LEU A 158 -1.60 1.10 -2.24
CA LEU A 158 -1.04 2.45 -2.30
C LEU A 158 -2.14 3.52 -2.34
N ASP A 159 -3.12 3.38 -3.22
CA ASP A 159 -4.15 4.40 -3.44
C ASP A 159 -5.00 4.67 -2.19
N ALA A 160 -5.40 3.61 -1.48
CA ALA A 160 -6.14 3.76 -0.23
C ALA A 160 -5.33 4.49 0.84
N VAL A 161 -4.02 4.21 0.93
CA VAL A 161 -3.12 4.91 1.86
C VAL A 161 -2.93 6.36 1.46
N LEU A 162 -2.80 6.67 0.17
CA LEU A 162 -2.69 8.06 -0.29
C LEU A 162 -3.94 8.87 0.09
N VAL A 163 -5.13 8.35 -0.23
CA VAL A 163 -6.40 9.01 0.13
C VAL A 163 -6.53 9.16 1.64
N ALA A 164 -6.18 8.13 2.41
CA ALA A 164 -6.25 8.21 3.86
C ALA A 164 -5.29 9.25 4.45
N VAL A 165 -4.11 9.40 3.87
CA VAL A 165 -3.12 10.41 4.27
C VAL A 165 -3.58 11.81 3.90
N GLU A 166 -4.16 12.01 2.73
CA GLU A 166 -4.74 13.30 2.31
C GLU A 166 -5.83 13.75 3.28
N LEU A 167 -6.81 12.89 3.55
CA LEU A 167 -7.90 13.16 4.50
C LEU A 167 -7.38 13.43 5.93
N ALA A 168 -6.34 12.71 6.34
CA ALA A 168 -5.71 12.90 7.64
C ALA A 168 -4.96 14.24 7.75
N LEU A 169 -4.37 14.72 6.66
CA LEU A 169 -3.70 16.02 6.59
C LEU A 169 -4.72 17.17 6.57
N GLU A 170 -5.84 17.01 5.87
CA GLU A 170 -6.94 18.00 5.85
C GLU A 170 -7.61 18.13 7.22
N SER A 171 -7.80 17.02 7.92
CA SER A 171 -8.41 16.96 9.25
C SER A 171 -7.40 17.21 10.39
N ALA A 172 -6.15 17.55 10.06
CA ALA A 172 -5.11 17.70 11.06
C ALA A 172 -5.40 18.90 11.99
N PRO A 173 -5.23 18.74 13.31
CA PRO A 173 -5.34 19.86 14.23
C PRO A 173 -4.31 20.95 13.91
N PRO A 174 -4.51 22.21 14.35
CA PRO A 174 -3.56 23.30 14.12
C PRO A 174 -2.16 23.03 14.70
N SER A 175 -2.02 22.04 15.59
CA SER A 175 -0.75 21.51 16.07
C SER A 175 0.03 20.69 15.03
N GLY A 176 -0.57 20.34 13.89
CA GLY A 176 0.04 19.57 12.80
C GLY A 176 0.34 18.11 13.14
N ARG A 177 -0.20 17.59 14.24
CA ARG A 177 0.04 16.22 14.70
C ARG A 177 -0.94 15.25 14.04
N VAL A 178 -0.45 14.48 13.09
CA VAL A 178 -1.16 13.34 12.51
C VAL A 178 -0.75 12.08 13.27
N SER A 179 -1.70 11.36 13.87
CA SER A 179 -1.45 10.08 14.53
C SER A 179 -1.64 8.91 13.55
N VAL A 180 -0.95 7.80 13.80
CA VAL A 180 -1.16 6.56 13.03
C VAL A 180 -2.59 6.07 13.14
N GLU A 181 -3.17 6.17 14.34
CA GLU A 181 -4.56 5.78 14.60
C GLU A 181 -5.56 6.56 13.73
N HIS A 182 -5.29 7.84 13.48
CA HIS A 182 -6.14 8.63 12.58
C HIS A 182 -6.09 8.08 11.15
N VAL A 183 -4.89 7.81 10.63
CA VAL A 183 -4.72 7.23 9.28
C VAL A 183 -5.35 5.84 9.20
N VAL A 184 -5.15 4.99 10.22
CA VAL A 184 -5.74 3.64 10.28
C VAL A 184 -7.26 3.69 10.38
N ASN A 185 -7.83 4.63 11.14
CA ASN A 185 -9.27 4.82 11.22
C ASN A 185 -9.86 5.28 9.88
N VAL A 186 -9.19 6.20 9.18
CA VAL A 186 -9.61 6.61 7.84
C VAL A 186 -9.51 5.44 6.86
N LEU A 187 -8.41 4.67 6.86
CA LEU A 187 -8.27 3.45 6.07
C LEU A 187 -9.38 2.43 6.36
N GLY A 188 -9.71 2.21 7.64
CA GLY A 188 -10.78 1.32 8.06
C GLY A 188 -12.15 1.77 7.57
N ARG A 189 -12.40 3.07 7.49
CA ARG A 189 -13.65 3.64 6.94
C ARG A 189 -13.71 3.52 5.42
N LEU A 190 -12.60 3.73 4.72
CA LEU A 190 -12.52 3.59 3.27
C LEU A 190 -12.73 2.14 2.83
N ASN A 191 -12.22 1.18 3.61
CA ASN A 191 -12.35 -0.25 3.35
C ASN A 191 -13.54 -0.90 4.06
N ALA A 192 -14.41 -0.12 4.71
CA ALA A 192 -15.55 -0.65 5.44
C ALA A 192 -16.49 -1.38 4.48
N ALA A 193 -16.80 -2.64 4.80
CA ALA A 193 -17.86 -3.36 4.10
C ALA A 193 -19.17 -2.55 4.22
N PRO A 194 -20.02 -2.54 3.19
CA PRO A 194 -21.31 -1.87 3.26
C PRO A 194 -22.06 -2.38 4.48
N ALA A 195 -22.67 -1.45 5.23
CA ALA A 195 -23.42 -1.79 6.43
C ALA A 195 -24.41 -2.92 6.11
N PRO A 196 -24.50 -3.96 6.96
CA PRO A 196 -25.44 -5.05 6.73
C PRO A 196 -26.84 -4.47 6.57
N GLN A 197 -27.63 -5.05 5.66
CA GLN A 197 -29.00 -4.59 5.42
C GLN A 197 -29.75 -4.54 6.75
N ALA A 198 -30.34 -3.38 7.05
CA ALA A 198 -31.15 -3.21 8.24
C ALA A 198 -32.28 -4.24 8.20
N ALA A 199 -32.38 -5.06 9.24
CA ALA A 199 -33.42 -6.09 9.32
C ALA A 199 -34.79 -5.41 9.25
N ALA A 200 -35.58 -5.76 8.23
CA ALA A 200 -36.95 -5.27 8.09
C ALA A 200 -37.80 -5.86 9.21
N THR A 201 -37.89 -5.13 10.32
CA THR A 201 -38.57 -5.57 11.54
C THR A 201 -39.79 -4.69 11.79
N PRO A 202 -40.99 -5.25 11.99
CA PRO A 202 -42.19 -4.46 12.30
C PRO A 202 -42.20 -3.90 13.73
N LEU A 203 -41.20 -4.25 14.55
CA LEU A 203 -41.08 -3.86 15.95
C LEU A 203 -40.52 -2.44 16.04
N LYS A 204 -41.36 -1.50 16.49
CA LYS A 204 -40.92 -0.15 16.88
C LYS A 204 -40.53 -0.16 18.36
N ALA A 205 -39.31 0.27 18.67
CA ALA A 205 -38.90 0.47 20.05
C ALA A 205 -39.80 1.54 20.70
N LYS A 206 -40.44 1.21 21.83
CA LYS A 206 -41.27 2.16 22.59
C LYS A 206 -40.46 3.30 23.20
N THR A 207 -39.18 3.07 23.46
CA THR A 207 -38.26 4.05 24.01
C THR A 207 -37.07 4.14 23.06
N ALA A 208 -36.81 5.33 22.51
CA ALA A 208 -35.68 5.53 21.63
C ALA A 208 -34.37 5.34 22.42
N PRO A 209 -33.39 4.58 21.89
CA PRO A 209 -32.08 4.51 22.52
C PRO A 209 -31.43 5.89 22.47
N GLN A 210 -31.25 6.50 23.63
CA GLN A 210 -30.47 7.72 23.76
C GLN A 210 -28.99 7.35 23.88
N ALA A 211 -28.16 7.89 22.99
CA ALA A 211 -26.71 7.81 23.08
C ALA A 211 -26.23 8.80 24.14
N ASP A 212 -26.45 8.47 25.42
CA ASP A 212 -26.03 9.28 26.56
C ASP A 212 -24.91 8.57 27.33
N THR A 213 -23.69 9.07 27.16
CA THR A 213 -22.50 8.55 27.83
C THR A 213 -22.46 8.88 29.33
N ALA A 214 -23.25 9.86 29.80
CA ALA A 214 -23.28 10.27 31.20
C ALA A 214 -23.89 9.21 32.13
N ARG A 215 -24.72 8.28 31.60
CA ARG A 215 -25.27 7.15 32.37
C ARG A 215 -24.21 6.20 32.91
N TYR A 216 -23.06 6.10 32.25
CA TYR A 216 -21.94 5.29 32.75
C TYR A 216 -21.17 6.02 33.86
N ASP A 217 -21.02 7.34 33.73
CA ASP A 217 -20.34 8.15 34.73
C ASP A 217 -21.09 8.15 36.07
N SER A 218 -22.43 8.13 36.04
CA SER A 218 -23.25 8.03 37.26
C SER A 218 -23.07 6.69 37.99
N LEU A 219 -23.01 5.56 37.27
CA LEU A 219 -22.78 4.23 37.87
C LEU A 219 -21.40 4.11 38.52
N ARG A 220 -20.41 4.82 37.97
CA ARG A 220 -19.06 4.85 38.52
C ARG A 220 -18.96 5.69 39.80
N GLN A 221 -19.83 6.69 39.94
CA GLN A 221 -19.96 7.48 41.17
C GLN A 221 -20.72 6.70 42.26
N GLU A 222 -21.76 5.94 41.90
CA GLU A 222 -22.48 5.06 42.83
C GLU A 222 -21.60 3.94 43.38
N ALA A 223 -20.75 3.32 42.54
CA ALA A 223 -19.81 2.29 42.98
C ALA A 223 -18.64 2.83 43.84
N ALA A 224 -18.47 4.15 43.90
CA ALA A 224 -17.44 4.82 44.71
C ALA A 224 -17.99 5.37 46.04
N ALA A 225 -19.29 5.24 46.30
CA ALA A 225 -19.86 5.57 47.60
C ALA A 225 -19.58 4.41 48.58
N PRO A 226 -18.83 4.62 49.68
CA PRO A 226 -18.69 3.60 50.70
C PRO A 226 -20.03 3.41 51.42
N ASP A 227 -20.37 2.16 51.73
CA ASP A 227 -21.52 1.75 52.55
C ASP A 227 -21.50 2.50 53.90
N ALA A 228 -22.17 3.65 53.94
CA ALA A 228 -22.31 4.49 55.13
C ALA A 228 -23.62 4.17 55.88
N GLN A 229 -24.03 2.90 55.92
CA GLN A 229 -25.23 2.47 56.64
C GLN A 229 -24.97 1.52 57.83
N ASP A 230 -23.78 0.95 57.99
CA ASP A 230 -23.47 0.06 59.14
C ASP A 230 -22.90 0.78 60.38
N ALA A 231 -22.72 2.11 60.35
CA ALA A 231 -22.08 2.85 61.45
C ALA A 231 -23.05 3.57 62.40
N GLN A 232 -24.38 3.49 62.18
CA GLN A 232 -25.35 4.29 62.94
C GLN A 232 -26.08 3.53 64.06
N GLU A 233 -26.04 2.19 64.09
CA GLU A 233 -26.62 1.39 65.19
C GLU A 233 -25.69 1.24 66.42
N ALA A 234 -24.40 1.58 66.32
CA ALA A 234 -23.45 1.42 67.44
C ALA A 234 -23.39 2.60 68.43
N LYS A 235 -24.18 3.66 68.22
CA LYS A 235 -24.17 4.87 69.10
C LYS A 235 -25.37 5.02 70.04
N GLU A 236 -26.37 4.14 69.97
CA GLU A 236 -27.58 4.24 70.80
C GLU A 236 -27.60 3.28 72.01
N ALA A 237 -26.55 2.48 72.23
CA ALA A 237 -26.50 1.49 73.31
C ALA A 237 -25.66 1.88 74.55
N ASP A 238 -25.07 3.08 74.61
CA ASP A 238 -24.18 3.50 75.73
C ASP A 238 -24.73 4.67 76.57
N HIS A 239 -26.06 4.86 76.54
CA HIS A 239 -26.78 5.76 77.44
C HIS A 239 -28.08 5.11 77.92
N ALA A 240 -27.95 4.09 78.78
CA ALA A 240 -29.03 3.57 79.63
C ALA A 240 -28.46 3.07 80.96
#